data_AF-L0GJM1-F1
#
_entry.id   AF-L0GJM1-F1
#
_cell.length_a   1.000
_cell.length_b   1.000
_cell.length_c   1.000
_cell.angle_alpha   90.00
_cell.angle_beta   90.00
_cell.angle_gamma   90.00
#
_symmetry.space_group_name_H-M   'P 1'
#
loop_
_entity.id
_entity.type
_entity.pdbx_description
1 polymer ?
#
loop_
_entity_poly.entity_id
_entity_poly.type
_entity_poly.pdbx_seq_one_letter_code
_entity_poly.pdbx_strand_id
1 'polypeptide(L)'
;MSRITPVSIEHAPDAARPLLSGIQKSLGSVPNAFRTLAHAPAALGGYLALSQALGKNSLSARQRETVALATSEANGCDYCLAAHSLFGRKAGLDDSAIELARRGSLDAVAIFARQVTESRGQVSDEQLAEARAAGAERCSNSRHRGADCPDDTDQLPQQRCPDRR
;
A
#
# COMPACT_ATOMS: atom_id res chain seq x y z
N MET A 1 -21.08 -5.35 13.67
CA MET A 1 -21.38 -3.90 13.51
C MET A 1 -20.15 -3.09 13.89
N SER A 2 -19.91 -1.94 13.24
CA SER A 2 -18.78 -1.05 13.60
C SER A 2 -18.96 -0.53 15.03
N ARG A 3 -17.89 -0.52 15.83
CA ARG A 3 -17.89 0.03 17.19
C ARG A 3 -17.83 1.56 17.21
N ILE A 4 -17.33 2.17 16.15
CA ILE A 4 -17.26 3.62 15.98
C ILE A 4 -18.14 3.98 14.78
N THR A 5 -19.09 4.87 15.02
CA THR A 5 -20.00 5.35 13.98
C THR A 5 -19.24 6.29 13.02
N PRO A 6 -19.24 6.02 11.70
CA PRO A 6 -18.62 6.93 10.73
C PRO A 6 -19.32 8.30 10.74
N VAL A 7 -18.57 9.41 10.71
CA VAL A 7 -19.17 10.75 10.66
C VAL A 7 -19.45 11.22 9.22
N SER A 8 -20.47 12.07 9.09
CA SER A 8 -20.68 12.86 7.87
C SER A 8 -19.63 13.98 7.77
N ILE A 9 -19.49 14.62 6.61
CA ILE A 9 -18.52 15.74 6.48
C ILE A 9 -19.00 16.91 7.35
N GLU A 10 -20.30 17.15 7.38
CA GLU A 10 -20.96 18.22 8.12
C GLU A 10 -20.79 18.05 9.63
N HIS A 11 -20.82 16.81 10.12
CA HIS A 11 -20.70 16.49 11.55
C HIS A 11 -19.28 16.09 11.97
N ALA A 12 -18.30 16.13 11.07
CA ALA A 12 -16.90 15.89 11.41
C ALA A 12 -16.30 17.11 12.15
N PRO A 13 -15.27 16.90 13.00
CA PRO A 13 -14.48 18.00 13.56
C PRO A 13 -13.97 18.94 12.47
N ASP A 14 -13.94 20.25 12.74
CA ASP A 14 -13.60 21.27 11.74
C ASP A 14 -12.27 20.99 11.01
N ALA A 15 -11.26 20.51 11.73
CA ALA A 15 -9.96 20.14 11.18
C ALA A 15 -9.99 18.93 10.22
N ALA A 16 -10.98 18.04 10.33
CA ALA A 16 -11.11 16.87 9.46
C ALA A 16 -11.97 17.16 8.22
N ARG A 17 -12.87 18.14 8.26
CA ARG A 17 -13.74 18.49 7.12
C ARG A 17 -12.99 18.73 5.80
N PRO A 18 -11.92 19.55 5.73
CA PRO A 18 -11.20 19.75 4.47
C PRO A 18 -10.54 18.47 3.95
N LEU A 19 -10.07 17.60 4.85
CA LEU A 19 -9.50 16.30 4.49
C LEU A 19 -10.56 15.40 3.85
N LEU A 20 -11.74 15.28 4.47
CA LEU A 20 -12.85 14.49 3.94
C LEU A 20 -13.38 15.03 2.60
N SER A 21 -13.49 16.35 2.46
CA SER A 21 -13.87 16.98 1.19
C SER A 21 -12.84 16.71 0.09
N GLY A 22 -11.54 16.68 0.41
CA GLY A 22 -10.50 16.28 -0.53
C GLY A 22 -10.66 14.84 -1.02
N ILE A 23 -10.93 13.91 -0.10
CA ILE A 23 -11.21 12.51 -0.42
C ILE A 23 -12.43 12.41 -1.33
N GLN A 24 -13.53 13.07 -0.99
CA GLN A 24 -14.75 13.06 -1.80
C GLN A 24 -14.50 13.55 -3.23
N LYS A 25 -13.73 14.61 -3.40
CA LYS A 25 -13.36 15.12 -4.73
C LYS A 25 -12.53 14.10 -5.53
N SER A 26 -11.61 13.41 -4.87
CA SER A 26 -10.71 12.44 -5.52
C SER A 26 -11.37 11.09 -5.86
N LEU A 27 -12.27 10.61 -5.00
CA LEU A 27 -12.86 9.26 -5.11
C LEU A 27 -14.35 9.26 -5.47
N GLY A 28 -14.99 10.43 -5.54
CA GLY A 28 -16.45 10.60 -5.74
C GLY A 28 -17.30 10.31 -4.50
N SER A 29 -16.72 9.70 -3.46
CA SER A 29 -17.36 9.42 -2.18
C SER A 29 -16.31 9.37 -1.07
N VAL A 30 -16.74 9.38 0.19
CA VAL A 30 -15.85 9.20 1.35
C VAL A 30 -16.08 7.82 1.96
N PRO A 31 -15.14 6.87 1.77
CA PRO A 31 -15.21 5.56 2.42
C PRO A 31 -15.33 5.65 3.95
N ASN A 32 -16.07 4.70 4.53
CA ASN A 32 -16.32 4.64 5.98
C ASN A 32 -15.05 4.60 6.84
N ALA A 33 -13.94 4.03 6.34
CA ALA A 33 -12.66 4.08 7.05
C ALA A 33 -12.20 5.53 7.31
N PHE A 34 -12.24 6.40 6.29
CA PHE A 34 -11.85 7.81 6.45
C PHE A 34 -12.84 8.59 7.30
N ARG A 35 -14.14 8.33 7.14
CA ARG A 35 -15.19 8.89 8.00
C ARG A 35 -15.03 8.48 9.46
N THR A 36 -14.48 7.30 9.73
CA THR A 36 -14.21 6.83 11.09
C THR A 36 -12.93 7.46 11.64
N LEU A 37 -11.86 7.53 10.84
CA LEU A 37 -10.62 8.24 11.19
C LEU A 37 -10.84 9.73 11.45
N ALA A 38 -11.87 10.34 10.86
CA ALA A 38 -12.20 11.76 11.04
C ALA A 38 -12.51 12.15 12.49
N HIS A 39 -12.87 11.20 13.37
CA HIS A 39 -12.96 11.43 14.82
C HIS A 39 -11.62 11.90 15.41
N ALA A 40 -10.50 11.55 14.77
CA ALA A 40 -9.16 11.97 15.14
C ALA A 40 -8.45 12.64 13.94
N PRO A 41 -8.60 13.98 13.75
CA PRO A 41 -8.09 14.68 12.58
C PRO A 41 -6.59 14.46 12.31
N ALA A 42 -5.76 14.35 13.36
CA ALA A 42 -4.34 14.05 13.23
C ALA A 42 -4.09 12.66 12.63
N ALA A 43 -4.87 11.65 13.04
CA ALA A 43 -4.76 10.29 12.50
C ALA A 43 -5.22 10.23 11.04
N LEU A 44 -6.32 10.90 10.70
CA LEU A 44 -6.78 11.01 9.31
C LEU A 44 -5.72 11.69 8.42
N GLY A 45 -5.17 12.82 8.88
CA GLY A 45 -4.12 13.55 8.17
C GLY A 45 -2.88 12.71 7.94
N GLY A 46 -2.39 12.02 8.99
CA GLY A 46 -1.23 11.14 8.89
C GLY A 46 -1.45 9.96 7.94
N TYR A 47 -2.63 9.32 8.01
CA TYR A 47 -2.97 8.22 7.10
C TYR A 47 -3.01 8.67 5.63
N LEU A 48 -3.61 9.82 5.35
CA LEU A 48 -3.67 10.36 3.98
C LEU A 48 -2.28 10.74 3.45
N ALA A 49 -1.44 11.34 4.29
CA ALA A 49 -0.07 11.66 3.93
C ALA A 49 0.74 10.40 3.58
N LEU A 50 0.62 9.35 4.39
CA LEU A 50 1.26 8.05 4.13
C LEU A 50 0.74 7.43 2.84
N SER A 51 -0.58 7.39 2.63
CA SER A 51 -1.19 6.84 1.43
C SER A 51 -0.74 7.58 0.17
N GLN A 52 -0.68 8.91 0.22
CA GLN A 52 -0.19 9.72 -0.90
C GLN A 52 1.30 9.46 -1.20
N ALA A 53 2.12 9.32 -0.16
CA ALA A 53 3.55 8.99 -0.33
C ALA A 53 3.72 7.60 -0.97
N LEU A 54 3.01 6.58 -0.48
CA LEU A 54 3.05 5.23 -1.03
C LEU A 54 2.50 5.16 -2.46
N GLY A 55 1.56 6.04 -2.83
CA GLY A 55 1.05 6.15 -4.20
C GLY A 55 2.10 6.54 -5.24
N LYS A 56 3.25 7.10 -4.82
CA LYS A 56 4.36 7.53 -5.69
C LYS A 56 5.48 6.47 -5.82
N ASN A 57 5.27 5.27 -5.30
CA ASN A 57 6.26 4.20 -5.38
C ASN A 57 6.38 3.62 -6.81
N SER A 58 7.33 2.70 -7.00
CA SER A 58 7.64 2.07 -8.29
C SER A 58 6.62 1.01 -8.74
N LEU A 59 5.68 0.61 -7.88
CA LEU A 59 4.68 -0.40 -8.19
C LEU A 59 3.57 0.20 -9.04
N SER A 60 3.11 -0.55 -10.04
CA SER A 60 1.92 -0.21 -10.81
C SER A 60 0.66 -0.19 -9.93
N ALA A 61 -0.41 0.47 -10.38
CA ALA A 61 -1.69 0.43 -9.66
C ALA A 61 -2.18 -1.01 -9.42
N ARG A 62 -2.05 -1.88 -10.44
CA ARG A 62 -2.38 -3.31 -10.33
C ARG A 62 -1.58 -3.99 -9.20
N GLN A 63 -0.26 -3.80 -9.17
CA GLN A 63 0.59 -4.40 -8.14
C GLN A 63 0.29 -3.87 -6.75
N ARG A 64 0.00 -2.57 -6.60
CA ARG A 64 -0.39 -2.00 -5.29
C ARG A 64 -1.67 -2.63 -4.75
N GLU A 65 -2.67 -2.84 -5.61
CA GLU A 65 -3.89 -3.54 -5.21
C GLU A 65 -3.64 -5.03 -4.93
N THR A 66 -2.73 -5.68 -5.66
CA THR A 66 -2.28 -7.04 -5.33
C THR A 66 -1.69 -7.13 -3.91
N VAL A 67 -0.78 -6.20 -3.56
CA VAL A 67 -0.22 -6.12 -2.19
C VAL A 67 -1.31 -5.89 -1.16
N ALA A 68 -2.23 -4.96 -1.43
CA ALA A 68 -3.31 -4.63 -0.52
C ALA A 68 -4.26 -5.82 -0.28
N LEU A 69 -4.61 -6.57 -1.33
CA LEU A 69 -5.45 -7.77 -1.23
C LEU A 69 -4.77 -8.88 -0.42
N ALA A 70 -3.52 -9.21 -0.73
CA ALA A 70 -2.77 -10.24 0.00
C ALA A 70 -2.62 -9.89 1.49
N THR A 71 -2.27 -8.62 1.77
CA THR A 71 -2.13 -8.11 3.14
C THR A 71 -3.47 -8.09 3.88
N SER A 72 -4.56 -7.74 3.19
CA SER A 72 -5.91 -7.71 3.78
C SER A 72 -6.41 -9.10 4.14
N GLU A 73 -6.15 -10.10 3.28
CA GLU A 73 -6.51 -11.49 3.55
C GLU A 73 -5.71 -12.04 4.74
N ALA A 74 -4.38 -11.85 4.76
CA ALA A 74 -3.52 -12.30 5.85
C ALA A 74 -3.91 -11.68 7.21
N ASN A 75 -4.43 -10.45 7.21
CA ASN A 75 -4.91 -9.77 8.42
C ASN A 75 -6.40 -10.06 8.74
N GLY A 76 -7.12 -10.81 7.92
CA GLY A 76 -8.55 -11.08 8.10
C GLY A 76 -9.44 -9.84 8.03
N CYS A 77 -9.09 -8.86 7.18
CA CYS A 77 -9.83 -7.59 7.07
C CYS A 77 -10.88 -7.62 5.95
N ASP A 78 -12.12 -8.01 6.27
CA ASP A 78 -13.23 -8.05 5.30
C ASP A 78 -13.51 -6.69 4.64
N TYR A 79 -13.44 -5.60 5.41
CA TYR A 79 -13.64 -4.25 4.88
C TYR A 79 -12.58 -3.88 3.84
N CYS A 80 -11.32 -4.22 4.14
CA CYS A 80 -10.19 -3.95 3.27
C CYS A 80 -10.29 -4.81 2.00
N LEU A 81 -10.64 -6.09 2.13
CA LEU A 81 -10.88 -6.98 1.00
C LEU A 81 -11.96 -6.44 0.07
N ALA A 82 -13.09 -5.99 0.61
CA ALA A 82 -14.17 -5.41 -0.19
C ALA A 82 -13.70 -4.14 -0.93
N ALA A 83 -13.01 -3.23 -0.22
CA ALA A 83 -12.51 -1.99 -0.80
C ALA A 83 -11.45 -2.22 -1.89
N HIS A 84 -10.44 -3.04 -1.61
CA HIS A 84 -9.33 -3.32 -2.52
C HIS A 84 -9.72 -4.27 -3.66
N SER A 85 -10.80 -5.04 -3.52
CA SER A 85 -11.40 -5.75 -4.66
C SER A 85 -12.02 -4.76 -5.65
N LEU A 86 -12.72 -3.72 -5.17
CA LEU A 86 -13.26 -2.67 -6.04
C LEU A 86 -12.14 -1.88 -6.75
N PHE A 87 -11.12 -1.46 -6.02
CA PHE A 87 -9.98 -0.73 -6.60
C PHE A 87 -9.13 -1.62 -7.50
N GLY A 88 -8.95 -2.89 -7.14
CA GLY A 88 -8.30 -3.91 -7.94
C GLY A 88 -8.94 -4.07 -9.32
N ARG A 89 -10.28 -4.14 -9.39
CA ARG A 89 -11.00 -4.16 -10.68
C ARG A 89 -10.73 -2.90 -11.51
N LYS A 90 -10.75 -1.72 -10.88
CA LYS A 90 -10.40 -0.46 -11.56
C LYS A 90 -8.94 -0.43 -12.06
N ALA A 91 -8.05 -1.14 -11.37
CA ALA A 91 -6.66 -1.32 -11.77
C ALA A 91 -6.44 -2.49 -12.77
N GLY A 92 -7.52 -3.14 -13.21
CA GLY A 92 -7.52 -4.18 -14.25
C GLY A 92 -7.43 -5.62 -13.74
N LEU A 93 -7.53 -5.87 -12.43
CA LEU A 93 -7.65 -7.24 -11.89
C LEU A 93 -9.05 -7.78 -12.19
N ASP A 94 -9.13 -8.95 -12.83
CA ASP A 94 -10.39 -9.70 -12.90
C ASP A 94 -10.65 -10.46 -11.60
N ASP A 95 -11.84 -11.06 -11.47
CA ASP A 95 -12.23 -11.75 -10.23
C ASP A 95 -11.30 -12.93 -9.90
N SER A 96 -10.80 -13.64 -10.92
CA SER A 96 -9.83 -14.73 -10.74
C SER A 96 -8.51 -14.20 -10.15
N ALA A 97 -7.99 -13.10 -10.71
CA ALA A 97 -6.77 -12.46 -10.25
C ALA A 97 -6.93 -11.88 -8.84
N ILE A 98 -8.10 -11.33 -8.49
CA ILE A 98 -8.41 -10.90 -7.12
C ILE A 98 -8.31 -12.08 -6.16
N GLU A 99 -8.95 -13.20 -6.48
CA GLU A 99 -8.92 -14.40 -5.64
C GLU A 99 -7.51 -14.98 -5.48
N LEU A 100 -6.72 -14.99 -6.55
CA LEU A 100 -5.31 -15.39 -6.50
C LEU A 100 -4.46 -14.39 -5.70
N ALA A 101 -4.70 -13.09 -5.82
CA ALA A 101 -3.99 -12.06 -5.05
C ALA A 101 -4.26 -12.21 -3.55
N ARG A 102 -5.53 -12.41 -3.18
CA ARG A 102 -5.96 -12.68 -1.80
C ARG A 102 -5.23 -13.89 -1.21
N ARG A 103 -5.17 -14.99 -1.96
CA ARG A 103 -4.45 -16.21 -1.53
C ARG A 103 -2.93 -16.04 -1.50
N GLY A 104 -2.38 -14.97 -2.07
CA GLY A 104 -0.93 -14.78 -2.19
C GLY A 104 -0.32 -15.69 -3.25
N SER A 105 -1.05 -15.97 -4.34
CA SER A 105 -0.64 -16.93 -5.38
C SER A 105 -0.82 -16.40 -6.80
N LEU A 106 -1.05 -15.10 -6.98
CA LEU A 106 -1.22 -14.47 -8.30
C LEU A 106 0.13 -14.34 -9.03
N ASP A 107 1.10 -13.74 -8.34
CA ASP A 107 2.43 -13.42 -8.86
C ASP A 107 3.40 -13.27 -7.69
N ALA A 108 4.66 -12.96 -8.00
CA ALA A 108 5.72 -12.73 -7.01
C ALA A 108 5.36 -11.63 -5.99
N VAL A 109 4.64 -10.59 -6.42
CA VAL A 109 4.21 -9.49 -5.54
C VAL A 109 3.21 -10.00 -4.51
N ALA A 110 2.23 -10.80 -4.93
CA ALA A 110 1.24 -11.40 -4.02
C ALA A 110 1.89 -12.35 -3.00
N ILE A 111 2.79 -13.21 -3.48
CA ILE A 111 3.51 -14.17 -2.63
C ILE A 111 4.34 -13.43 -1.58
N PHE A 112 5.16 -12.48 -2.02
CA PHE A 112 6.07 -11.76 -1.13
C PHE A 112 5.32 -10.85 -0.15
N ALA A 113 4.25 -10.17 -0.59
CA ALA A 113 3.42 -9.36 0.32
C ALA A 113 2.81 -10.20 1.44
N ARG A 114 2.35 -11.43 1.13
CA ARG A 114 1.84 -12.37 2.13
C ARG A 114 2.94 -12.81 3.09
N GLN A 115 4.11 -13.22 2.58
CA GLN A 115 5.26 -13.62 3.40
C GLN A 115 5.70 -12.51 4.35
N VAL A 116 5.84 -11.27 3.87
CA VAL A 116 6.19 -10.11 4.70
C VAL A 116 5.15 -9.87 5.79
N THR A 117 3.86 -9.99 5.45
CA THR A 117 2.76 -9.75 6.41
C THR A 117 2.76 -10.82 7.50
N GLU A 118 2.84 -12.09 7.14
CA GLU A 118 2.78 -13.22 8.09
C GLU A 118 4.05 -13.31 8.97
N SER A 119 5.22 -13.03 8.38
CA SER A 119 6.51 -13.01 9.10
C SER A 119 6.76 -11.72 9.87
N ARG A 120 5.87 -10.72 9.78
CA ARG A 120 6.08 -9.37 10.35
C ARG A 120 7.39 -8.73 9.88
N GLY A 121 7.73 -8.93 8.61
CA GLY A 121 8.93 -8.41 7.96
C GLY A 121 10.19 -9.26 8.15
N GLN A 122 10.13 -10.38 8.87
CA GLN A 122 11.26 -11.30 9.04
C GLN A 122 11.36 -12.29 7.88
N VAL A 123 11.62 -11.78 6.68
CA VAL A 123 11.89 -12.59 5.49
C VAL A 123 13.38 -12.91 5.40
N SER A 124 13.71 -14.11 4.95
CA SER A 124 15.10 -14.53 4.68
C SER A 124 15.66 -13.86 3.42
N ASP A 125 16.99 -13.84 3.31
CA ASP A 125 17.68 -13.33 2.12
C ASP A 125 17.31 -14.14 0.87
N GLU A 126 17.12 -15.45 1.02
CA GLU A 126 16.65 -16.33 -0.06
C GLU A 126 15.26 -15.93 -0.54
N GLN A 127 14.30 -15.71 0.37
CA GLN A 127 12.94 -15.28 0.01
C GLN A 127 12.93 -13.91 -0.68
N LEU A 128 13.76 -12.98 -0.21
CA LEU A 128 13.90 -11.67 -0.83
C LEU A 128 14.51 -11.77 -2.24
N ALA A 129 15.55 -12.58 -2.41
CA ALA A 129 16.19 -12.81 -3.70
C ALA A 129 15.24 -13.47 -4.70
N GLU A 130 14.48 -14.48 -4.27
CA GLU A 130 13.45 -15.13 -5.09
C GLU A 130 12.36 -14.14 -5.54
N ALA A 131 11.88 -13.30 -4.63
CA ALA A 131 10.86 -12.30 -4.95
C ALA A 131 11.36 -11.30 -5.99
N ARG A 132 12.59 -10.79 -5.84
CA ARG A 132 13.23 -9.88 -6.81
C ARG A 132 13.38 -10.55 -8.18
N ALA A 133 13.95 -11.76 -8.21
CA ALA A 133 14.15 -12.52 -9.44
C ALA A 133 12.82 -12.81 -10.18
N ALA A 134 11.73 -12.98 -9.44
CA ALA A 134 10.39 -13.21 -9.98
C ALA A 134 9.62 -11.91 -10.33
N GLY A 135 10.26 -10.75 -10.22
CA GLY A 135 9.69 -9.47 -10.68
C GLY A 135 8.87 -8.71 -9.62
N ALA A 136 9.10 -8.98 -8.33
CA ALA A 136 8.53 -8.17 -7.23
C ALA A 136 9.20 -6.78 -7.10
N GLU A 137 10.19 -6.48 -7.93
CA GLU A 137 10.76 -5.16 -8.14
C GLU A 137 10.42 -4.64 -9.54
N ARG A 138 10.32 -3.32 -9.68
CA ARG A 138 10.42 -2.67 -10.98
C ARG A 138 11.82 -2.05 -11.03
N CYS A 139 12.79 -2.68 -11.71
CA CYS A 139 14.03 -1.98 -12.03
C CYS A 139 13.61 -0.68 -12.78
N SER A 140 13.88 0.47 -12.19
CA SER A 140 13.39 1.78 -12.64
C SER A 140 14.05 2.23 -13.95
N ASN A 141 15.09 1.52 -14.41
CA ASN A 141 15.73 1.71 -15.70
C ASN A 141 15.38 0.57 -16.65
N SER A 142 14.51 0.84 -17.63
CA SER A 142 14.12 -0.08 -18.69
C SER A 142 15.24 -0.48 -19.66
N ARG A 143 16.51 -0.16 -19.35
CA ARG A 143 17.69 -0.47 -20.17
C ARG A 143 18.42 -1.74 -19.77
N HIS A 144 18.14 -2.32 -18.60
CA HIS A 144 18.77 -3.56 -18.16
C HIS A 144 17.67 -4.58 -17.85
N ARG A 145 17.27 -5.33 -18.88
CA ARG A 145 16.54 -6.59 -18.69
C ARG A 145 17.58 -7.68 -18.50
N GLY A 146 17.60 -8.27 -17.31
CA GLY A 146 18.46 -9.41 -16.97
C GLY A 146 19.63 -9.02 -16.06
N ALA A 147 19.63 -9.60 -14.87
CA ALA A 147 20.74 -9.75 -13.92
C ALA A 147 21.34 -8.52 -13.22
N ASP A 148 21.23 -7.29 -13.72
CA ASP A 148 21.92 -6.14 -13.10
C ASP A 148 20.94 -5.11 -12.50
N CYS A 149 20.21 -5.48 -11.46
CA CYS A 149 19.72 -4.49 -10.49
C CYS A 149 20.83 -4.37 -9.43
N PRO A 150 21.69 -3.33 -9.47
CA PRO A 150 22.81 -3.22 -8.53
C PRO A 150 22.27 -3.17 -7.11
N ASP A 151 22.87 -3.97 -6.25
CA ASP A 151 22.51 -4.08 -4.84
C ASP A 151 22.53 -2.68 -4.21
N ASP A 152 21.43 -2.31 -3.55
CA ASP A 152 21.15 -0.95 -3.03
C ASP A 152 22.04 -0.58 -1.82
N THR A 153 23.19 -1.23 -1.68
CA THR A 153 24.16 -1.04 -0.60
C THR A 153 25.23 0.01 -0.91
N ASP A 154 25.28 0.60 -2.11
CA ASP A 154 26.38 1.50 -2.51
C ASP A 154 25.98 2.94 -2.88
N GLN A 155 24.77 3.41 -2.53
CA GLN A 155 24.37 4.81 -2.75
C GLN A 155 23.68 5.47 -1.55
N LEU A 156 24.37 5.48 -0.41
CA LEU A 156 24.25 6.60 0.53
C LEU A 156 25.41 7.56 0.27
N PRO A 157 25.20 8.78 -0.25
CA PRO A 157 26.25 9.78 -0.22
C PRO A 157 26.56 10.04 1.26
N GLN A 158 27.79 9.74 1.67
CA GLN A 158 28.32 10.11 2.97
C GLN A 158 28.23 11.63 3.14
N GLN A 159 27.11 12.12 3.67
CA GLN A 159 27.03 13.46 4.21
C GLN A 159 27.92 13.48 5.46
N ARG A 160 29.14 13.97 5.28
CA ARG A 160 30.05 14.31 6.38
C ARG A 160 29.27 15.17 7.38
N CYS A 161 29.16 14.72 8.61
CA CYS A 161 28.83 15.59 9.73
C CYS A 161 29.89 16.72 9.75
N PRO A 162 29.50 18.01 9.68
CA PRO A 162 30.46 19.09 9.88
C PRO A 162 30.96 19.04 11.33
N ASP A 163 32.29 19.05 11.46
CA ASP A 163 33.01 19.08 12.72
C ASP A 163 32.45 20.18 13.65
N ARG A 164 32.17 19.78 14.89
CA ARG A 164 31.92 20.70 16.00
C ARG A 164 33.19 21.53 16.20
N ARG A 165 33.07 22.85 16.08
CA ARG A 165 33.92 23.80 16.81
C ARG A 165 33.08 24.44 17.91
#